data_AF-A0A962DAN2-F1
#
_entry.id   AF-A0A962DAN2-F1
#
_cell.length_a   1.000
_cell.length_b   1.000
_cell.length_c   1.000
_cell.angle_alpha   90.00
_cell.angle_beta   90.00
_cell.angle_gamma   90.00
#
_symmetry.space_group_name_H-M   'P 1'
#
loop_
_entity.id
_entity.type
_entity.pdbx_description
1 polymer ?
#
loop_
_entity_poly.entity_id
_entity_poly.type
_entity_poly.pdbx_seq_one_letter_code
_entity_poly.pdbx_strand_id
1 'polypeptide(L)'
;MAELNRHVASIEERAQRDLARVQGLAEGNPTHTIKASSHDNTEQSASAPEPLRRPVPPAQPYPLEALGELLGGAARSLREVIQAPDAICASATLAAAALAAQGLADVTLSGRVHPTSLWLLSVAESGERKSSVDAQVMRAAREYEVELTRDHNLETARHFNQVAEWNTRCEEAKRSSKKNRGDGLAAALEEIGPAPSPPRTPRVTVADFTAEGVAKLLLSGRPSMGAFTDEAALVFGGHGMTKEASARTAGAFCKLWDDGSLDRVRATDGAQKLFFFFFSMHLMAQPVIAESAFADGLLTGQGFLARCLISWPESTAGSRPLVDTDLSRCPRLNRFQARLAELFREPLPLADDEIRGLQPPRLELTTPA
;
A
#
# COMPACT_ATOMS: atom_id res chain seq x y z
N MET A 1 7.25 -61.65 23.63
CA MET A 1 6.36 -62.45 22.76
C MET A 1 4.98 -62.69 23.39
N ALA A 2 4.85 -63.07 24.67
CA ALA A 2 3.54 -63.29 25.29
C ALA A 2 2.70 -62.01 25.55
N GLU A 3 3.32 -60.85 25.81
CA GLU A 3 2.59 -59.57 25.96
C GLU A 3 2.12 -58.96 24.64
N LEU A 4 2.88 -59.17 23.56
CA LEU A 4 2.54 -58.66 22.24
C LEU A 4 1.28 -59.37 21.68
N ASN A 5 1.16 -60.69 21.90
CA ASN A 5 -0.03 -61.46 21.49
C ASN A 5 -1.30 -61.10 22.29
N ARG A 6 -1.17 -60.68 23.56
CA ARG A 6 -2.32 -60.20 24.34
C ARG A 6 -2.84 -58.85 23.86
N HIS A 7 -1.96 -57.98 23.40
CA HIS A 7 -2.34 -56.66 22.88
C HIS A 7 -3.04 -56.75 21.51
N VAL A 8 -2.59 -57.66 20.64
CA VAL A 8 -3.24 -57.90 19.33
C VAL A 8 -4.64 -58.51 19.49
N ALA A 9 -4.80 -59.50 20.37
CA ALA A 9 -6.12 -60.10 20.64
C ALA A 9 -7.13 -59.10 21.23
N SER A 10 -6.69 -58.17 22.07
CA SER A 10 -7.51 -57.08 22.64
C SER A 10 -8.02 -56.08 21.57
N ILE A 11 -7.20 -55.84 20.54
CA ILE A 11 -7.54 -54.92 19.44
C ILE A 11 -8.55 -55.58 18.48
N GLU A 12 -8.38 -56.87 18.16
CA GLU A 12 -9.33 -57.62 17.32
C GLU A 12 -10.70 -57.77 17.98
N GLU A 13 -10.73 -58.03 19.29
CA GLU A 13 -11.97 -58.19 20.06
C GLU A 13 -12.73 -56.86 20.26
N ARG A 14 -12.05 -55.71 20.18
CA ARG A 14 -12.68 -54.38 20.13
C ARG A 14 -13.24 -54.08 18.73
N ALA A 15 -12.48 -54.40 17.68
CA ALA A 15 -12.92 -54.20 16.30
C ALA A 15 -14.18 -55.03 15.96
N GLN A 16 -14.28 -56.27 16.45
CA GLN A 16 -15.47 -57.12 16.26
C GLN A 16 -16.69 -56.64 17.05
N ARG A 17 -16.49 -56.06 18.26
CA ARG A 17 -17.58 -55.44 19.03
C ARG A 17 -18.14 -54.19 18.38
N ASP A 18 -17.27 -53.34 17.80
CA ASP A 18 -17.70 -52.13 17.11
C ASP A 18 -18.39 -52.45 15.77
N LEU A 19 -17.95 -53.50 15.06
CA LEU A 19 -18.62 -53.97 13.84
C LEU A 19 -20.01 -54.55 14.12
N ALA A 20 -20.17 -55.34 15.19
CA ALA A 20 -21.48 -55.84 15.63
C ALA A 20 -22.42 -54.72 16.10
N ARG A 21 -21.88 -53.64 16.67
CA ARG A 21 -22.65 -52.45 17.08
C ARG A 21 -23.15 -51.62 15.88
N VAL A 22 -22.36 -51.56 14.80
CA VAL A 22 -22.74 -50.89 13.55
C VAL A 22 -23.76 -51.72 12.77
N GLN A 23 -23.66 -53.06 12.80
CA GLN A 23 -24.63 -53.95 12.14
C GLN A 23 -25.96 -54.07 12.90
N GLY A 24 -25.96 -54.01 14.23
CA GLY A 24 -27.19 -54.05 15.06
C GLY A 24 -28.06 -52.79 15.01
N LEU A 25 -27.57 -51.68 14.44
CA LEU A 25 -28.35 -50.45 14.23
C LEU A 25 -29.08 -50.44 12.87
N ALA A 26 -28.86 -51.45 12.02
CA ALA A 26 -29.43 -51.54 10.67
C ALA A 26 -30.69 -52.42 10.56
N GLU A 27 -31.15 -53.08 11.63
CA GLU A 27 -32.30 -54.00 11.58
C GLU A 27 -33.38 -53.66 12.64
N GLY A 28 -34.45 -52.97 12.21
CA GLY A 28 -35.81 -52.93 12.81
C GLY A 28 -35.95 -52.31 14.22
N ASN A 29 -36.89 -51.43 14.55
CA ASN A 29 -38.36 -51.40 14.33
C ASN A 29 -38.90 -50.17 15.14
N PRO A 30 -40.19 -49.77 15.13
CA PRO A 30 -41.31 -50.09 14.24
C PRO A 30 -41.96 -48.84 13.60
N THR A 31 -42.75 -49.10 12.57
CA THR A 31 -43.70 -48.18 11.92
C THR A 31 -44.66 -47.55 12.93
N HIS A 32 -44.51 -46.25 13.18
CA HIS A 32 -45.60 -45.43 13.68
C HIS A 32 -46.51 -45.07 12.51
N THR A 33 -47.65 -45.74 12.42
CA THR A 33 -48.78 -45.33 11.59
C THR A 33 -49.32 -44.00 12.11
N ILE A 34 -48.81 -42.88 11.59
CA ILE A 34 -49.49 -41.59 11.71
C ILE A 34 -50.55 -41.56 10.60
N LYS A 35 -51.81 -41.51 11.02
CA LYS A 35 -52.99 -41.34 10.18
C LYS A 35 -52.77 -40.18 9.20
N ALA A 36 -53.05 -40.42 7.92
CA ALA A 36 -53.18 -39.39 6.92
C ALA A 36 -54.23 -38.36 7.40
N SER A 37 -53.75 -37.17 7.76
CA SER A 37 -54.58 -35.98 7.73
C SER A 37 -54.42 -35.40 6.34
N SER A 38 -55.55 -35.22 5.66
CA SER A 38 -55.66 -34.58 4.36
C SER A 38 -55.24 -33.11 4.50
N HIS A 39 -53.99 -32.82 4.19
CA HIS A 39 -53.52 -31.47 3.94
C HIS A 39 -53.00 -31.39 2.51
N ASP A 40 -53.49 -30.36 1.82
CA ASP A 40 -53.32 -30.08 0.42
C ASP A 40 -51.91 -30.38 -0.08
N ASN A 41 -51.88 -31.06 -1.22
CA ASN A 41 -50.71 -31.19 -2.05
C ASN A 41 -50.47 -29.82 -2.73
N THR A 42 -50.11 -28.80 -1.94
CA THR A 42 -49.41 -27.64 -2.51
C THR A 42 -48.05 -28.15 -2.91
N GLU A 43 -47.83 -28.25 -4.22
CA GLU A 43 -46.52 -28.39 -4.83
C GLU A 43 -45.56 -27.38 -4.19
N GLN A 44 -44.81 -27.82 -3.17
CA GLN A 44 -43.60 -27.12 -2.76
C GLN A 44 -42.64 -27.29 -3.92
N SER A 45 -42.67 -26.33 -4.85
CA SER A 45 -41.64 -26.20 -5.87
C SER A 45 -40.30 -26.25 -5.12
N ALA A 46 -39.49 -27.28 -5.38
CA ALA A 46 -38.15 -27.36 -4.86
C ALA A 46 -37.36 -26.19 -5.47
N SER A 47 -37.43 -25.01 -4.85
CA SER A 47 -36.65 -23.86 -5.24
C SER A 47 -35.18 -24.24 -5.06
N ALA A 48 -34.35 -23.90 -6.05
CA ALA A 48 -32.92 -24.13 -5.97
C ALA A 48 -32.39 -23.64 -4.60
N PRO A 49 -31.44 -24.36 -3.97
CA PRO A 49 -30.92 -23.98 -2.67
C PRO A 49 -30.43 -22.54 -2.72
N GLU A 50 -30.90 -21.73 -1.78
CA GLU A 50 -30.55 -20.32 -1.73
C GLU A 50 -29.05 -20.20 -1.41
N PRO A 51 -28.26 -19.50 -2.23
CA PRO A 51 -26.84 -19.36 -1.99
C PRO A 51 -26.57 -18.78 -0.59
N LEU A 52 -25.74 -19.47 0.20
CA LEU A 52 -25.31 -19.00 1.54
C LEU A 52 -24.61 -17.63 1.50
N ARG A 53 -24.10 -17.26 0.32
CA ARG A 53 -23.52 -15.94 0.05
C ARG A 53 -24.37 -15.26 -0.99
N ARG A 54 -24.76 -14.02 -0.70
CA ARG A 54 -25.37 -13.14 -1.69
C ARG A 54 -24.42 -13.05 -2.91
N PRO A 55 -24.90 -13.27 -4.15
CA PRO A 55 -24.09 -13.06 -5.32
C PRO A 55 -23.62 -11.61 -5.36
N VAL A 56 -22.33 -11.41 -5.63
CA VAL A 56 -21.75 -10.07 -5.77
C VAL A 56 -22.42 -9.41 -6.98
N PRO A 57 -23.00 -8.20 -6.82
CA PRO A 57 -23.60 -7.50 -7.95
C PRO A 57 -22.53 -7.23 -9.03
N PRO A 58 -22.93 -7.13 -10.31
CA PRO A 58 -21.99 -6.80 -11.37
C PRO A 58 -21.30 -5.47 -11.09
N ALA A 59 -20.03 -5.36 -11.49
CA ALA A 59 -19.26 -4.17 -11.24
C ALA A 59 -19.84 -2.98 -12.02
N GLN A 60 -19.95 -1.82 -11.36
CA GLN A 60 -20.34 -0.61 -12.06
C GLN A 60 -19.19 -0.15 -12.97
N PRO A 61 -19.48 0.40 -14.17
CA PRO A 61 -18.47 0.98 -15.03
C PRO A 61 -17.68 2.08 -14.30
N TYR A 62 -16.36 2.10 -14.49
CA TYR A 62 -15.52 3.15 -13.92
C TYR A 62 -15.66 4.46 -14.74
N PRO A 63 -15.86 5.63 -14.09
CA PRO A 63 -16.08 6.90 -14.77
C PRO A 63 -14.79 7.49 -15.36
N LEU A 64 -14.32 6.96 -16.50
CA LEU A 64 -13.08 7.38 -17.17
C LEU A 64 -13.13 8.84 -17.68
N GLU A 65 -14.31 9.38 -17.90
CA GLU A 65 -14.56 10.77 -18.28
C GLU A 65 -14.26 11.75 -17.14
N ALA A 66 -14.47 11.35 -15.88
CA ALA A 66 -14.19 12.18 -14.71
C ALA A 66 -12.70 12.46 -14.51
N LEU A 67 -11.83 11.66 -15.15
CA LEU A 67 -10.38 11.84 -15.16
C LEU A 67 -9.89 12.92 -16.16
N GLY A 68 -10.81 13.55 -16.90
CA GLY A 68 -10.47 14.58 -17.88
C GLY A 68 -9.64 14.06 -19.05
N GLU A 69 -9.07 15.00 -19.82
CA GLU A 69 -8.35 14.67 -21.06
C GLU A 69 -7.00 14.02 -20.82
N LEU A 70 -6.24 14.48 -19.81
CA LEU A 70 -4.87 14.01 -19.59
C LEU A 70 -4.86 12.60 -18.98
N LEU A 71 -5.47 12.45 -17.80
CA LEU A 71 -5.49 11.18 -17.07
C LEU A 71 -6.43 10.18 -17.77
N GLY A 72 -7.66 10.60 -18.11
CA GLY A 72 -8.58 9.76 -18.89
C GLY A 72 -8.01 9.44 -20.28
N GLY A 73 -7.22 10.35 -20.84
CA GLY A 73 -6.38 10.14 -22.02
C GLY A 73 -5.52 8.89 -21.90
N ALA A 74 -4.60 8.88 -20.95
CA ALA A 74 -3.70 7.74 -20.72
C ALA A 74 -4.47 6.46 -20.35
N ALA A 75 -5.45 6.55 -19.44
CA ALA A 75 -6.20 5.40 -18.96
C ALA A 75 -6.93 4.64 -20.08
N ARG A 76 -7.60 5.33 -21.04
CA ARG A 76 -8.22 4.60 -22.16
C ARG A 76 -7.18 4.00 -23.10
N SER A 77 -6.03 4.64 -23.32
CA SER A 77 -4.98 4.03 -24.17
C SER A 77 -4.39 2.77 -23.55
N LEU A 78 -4.24 2.74 -22.22
CA LEU A 78 -3.87 1.53 -21.49
C LEU A 78 -4.95 0.45 -21.61
N ARG A 79 -6.23 0.82 -21.46
CA ARG A 79 -7.36 -0.10 -21.67
C ARG A 79 -7.39 -0.65 -23.11
N GLU A 80 -7.23 0.21 -24.10
CA GLU A 80 -7.30 -0.15 -25.54
C GLU A 80 -6.20 -1.16 -25.93
N VAL A 81 -4.96 -0.97 -25.44
CA VAL A 81 -3.81 -1.79 -25.85
C VAL A 81 -3.48 -2.90 -24.85
N ILE A 82 -3.40 -2.57 -23.55
CA ILE A 82 -3.11 -3.56 -22.50
C ILE A 82 -4.36 -4.36 -22.17
N GLN A 83 -5.58 -3.88 -22.44
CA GLN A 83 -6.83 -4.63 -22.19
C GLN A 83 -6.99 -5.07 -20.72
N ALA A 84 -6.36 -4.36 -19.79
CA ALA A 84 -6.67 -4.45 -18.37
C ALA A 84 -8.02 -3.78 -18.09
N PRO A 85 -8.71 -4.14 -16.99
CA PRO A 85 -9.98 -3.53 -16.64
C PRO A 85 -9.88 -2.00 -16.50
N ASP A 86 -10.93 -1.30 -16.89
CA ASP A 86 -11.02 0.17 -16.87
C ASP A 86 -10.62 0.77 -15.52
N ALA A 87 -11.11 0.16 -14.44
CA ALA A 87 -10.83 0.61 -13.08
C ALA A 87 -9.34 0.49 -12.73
N ILE A 88 -8.64 -0.55 -13.21
CA ILE A 88 -7.19 -0.73 -12.98
C ILE A 88 -6.40 0.31 -13.77
N CYS A 89 -6.73 0.53 -15.04
CA CYS A 89 -6.10 1.55 -15.86
C CYS A 89 -6.31 2.95 -15.26
N ALA A 90 -7.52 3.23 -14.79
CA ALA A 90 -7.90 4.49 -14.17
C ALA A 90 -7.20 4.73 -12.83
N SER A 91 -7.30 3.78 -11.91
CA SER A 91 -6.72 3.89 -10.57
C SER A 91 -5.20 4.02 -10.62
N ALA A 92 -4.54 3.22 -11.47
CA ALA A 92 -3.08 3.31 -11.64
C ALA A 92 -2.63 4.65 -12.21
N THR A 93 -3.36 5.17 -13.21
CA THR A 93 -3.08 6.50 -13.79
C THR A 93 -3.28 7.62 -12.76
N LEU A 94 -4.38 7.56 -12.01
CA LEU A 94 -4.69 8.54 -10.96
C LEU A 94 -3.70 8.48 -9.79
N ALA A 95 -3.29 7.28 -9.38
CA ALA A 95 -2.30 7.08 -8.34
C ALA A 95 -0.93 7.68 -8.70
N ALA A 96 -0.45 7.42 -9.93
CA ALA A 96 0.82 7.97 -10.40
C ALA A 96 0.77 9.51 -10.49
N ALA A 97 -0.39 10.07 -10.87
CA ALA A 97 -0.61 11.51 -10.84
C ALA A 97 -0.59 12.08 -9.42
N ALA A 98 -1.26 11.43 -8.47
CA ALA A 98 -1.24 11.83 -7.06
C ALA A 98 0.19 11.80 -6.48
N LEU A 99 0.96 10.76 -6.78
CA LEU A 99 2.36 10.68 -6.34
C LEU A 99 3.23 11.84 -6.86
N ALA A 100 3.04 12.23 -8.12
CA ALA A 100 3.78 13.34 -8.72
C ALA A 100 3.31 14.71 -8.21
N ALA A 101 2.01 14.86 -7.97
CA ALA A 101 1.38 16.14 -7.62
C ALA A 101 1.34 16.43 -6.10
N GLN A 102 1.29 15.40 -5.25
CA GLN A 102 1.10 15.54 -3.80
C GLN A 102 2.12 16.47 -3.15
N GLY A 103 3.35 16.51 -3.68
CA GLY A 103 4.40 17.36 -3.14
C GLY A 103 4.26 18.84 -3.49
N LEU A 104 3.39 19.19 -4.44
CA LEU A 104 3.40 20.46 -5.15
C LEU A 104 2.13 21.29 -4.93
N ALA A 105 1.04 20.65 -4.48
CA ALA A 105 -0.23 21.33 -4.29
C ALA A 105 -1.08 20.67 -3.20
N ASP A 106 -1.64 21.52 -2.36
CA ASP A 106 -2.80 21.20 -1.53
C ASP A 106 -4.08 21.72 -2.21
N VAL A 107 -5.23 21.16 -1.84
CA VAL A 107 -6.55 21.65 -2.28
C VAL A 107 -7.35 22.19 -1.10
N THR A 108 -8.02 23.31 -1.29
CA THR A 108 -9.01 23.83 -0.33
C THR A 108 -10.40 23.32 -0.70
N LEU A 109 -11.04 22.63 0.23
CA LEU A 109 -12.44 22.21 0.13
C LEU A 109 -13.22 22.72 1.34
N SER A 110 -14.23 23.56 1.11
CA SER A 110 -15.09 24.10 2.17
C SER A 110 -14.31 24.72 3.34
N GLY A 111 -13.24 25.46 3.02
CA GLY A 111 -12.38 26.12 4.02
C GLY A 111 -11.37 25.20 4.74
N ARG A 112 -11.29 23.92 4.35
CA ARG A 112 -10.31 22.96 4.87
C ARG A 112 -9.27 22.64 3.81
N VAL A 113 -8.02 22.49 4.25
CA VAL A 113 -6.88 22.15 3.38
C VAL A 113 -6.69 20.65 3.40
N HIS A 114 -6.54 20.06 2.22
CA HIS A 114 -6.30 18.64 2.05
C HIS A 114 -5.13 18.42 1.08
N PRO A 115 -4.24 17.45 1.35
CA PRO A 115 -3.20 17.09 0.40
C PRO A 115 -3.82 16.46 -0.85
N THR A 116 -3.09 16.53 -1.97
CA THR A 116 -3.46 15.82 -3.22
C THR A 116 -2.93 14.39 -3.27
N SER A 117 -2.38 13.88 -2.16
CA SER A 117 -2.13 12.45 -1.98
C SER A 117 -3.42 11.66 -2.19
N LEU A 118 -3.33 10.40 -2.64
CA LEU A 118 -4.47 9.49 -2.76
C LEU A 118 -4.11 8.09 -2.29
N TRP A 119 -5.07 7.40 -1.67
CA TRP A 119 -4.98 5.98 -1.37
C TRP A 119 -5.97 5.21 -2.23
N LEU A 120 -5.48 4.26 -3.01
CA LEU A 120 -6.27 3.48 -3.95
C LEU A 120 -6.02 1.99 -3.71
N LEU A 121 -7.10 1.21 -3.66
CA LEU A 121 -7.06 -0.24 -3.51
C LEU A 121 -7.89 -0.88 -4.62
N SER A 122 -7.22 -1.55 -5.56
CA SER A 122 -7.90 -2.23 -6.66
C SER A 122 -7.84 -3.75 -6.50
N VAL A 123 -8.98 -4.41 -6.60
CA VAL A 123 -9.08 -5.87 -6.57
C VAL A 123 -9.07 -6.40 -8.00
N ALA A 124 -8.13 -7.29 -8.31
CA ALA A 124 -8.05 -7.89 -9.64
C ALA A 124 -7.43 -9.28 -9.58
N GLU A 125 -7.93 -10.19 -10.41
CA GLU A 125 -7.46 -11.57 -10.52
C GLU A 125 -6.01 -11.65 -11.00
N SER A 126 -5.41 -12.83 -10.85
CA SER A 126 -4.13 -13.11 -11.51
C SER A 126 -4.30 -13.07 -13.03
N GLY A 127 -3.35 -12.47 -13.73
CA GLY A 127 -3.42 -12.32 -15.20
C GLY A 127 -4.19 -11.09 -15.69
N GLU A 128 -4.70 -10.22 -14.81
CA GLU A 128 -5.38 -8.96 -15.18
C GLU A 128 -4.44 -7.84 -15.69
N ARG A 129 -3.18 -8.18 -16.02
CA ARG A 129 -2.16 -7.25 -16.56
C ARG A 129 -1.92 -6.02 -15.66
N LYS A 130 -2.18 -6.15 -14.35
CA LYS A 130 -1.87 -5.19 -13.26
C LYS A 130 -0.46 -4.60 -13.40
N SER A 131 0.54 -5.48 -13.41
CA SER A 131 1.96 -5.15 -13.53
C SER A 131 2.30 -4.42 -14.82
N SER A 132 1.67 -4.80 -15.94
CA SER A 132 1.85 -4.16 -17.24
C SER A 132 1.35 -2.72 -17.25
N VAL A 133 0.19 -2.46 -16.64
CA VAL A 133 -0.36 -1.10 -16.48
C VAL A 133 0.54 -0.27 -15.57
N ASP A 134 0.88 -0.80 -14.39
CA ASP A 134 1.75 -0.12 -13.42
C ASP A 134 3.08 0.28 -14.05
N ALA A 135 3.68 -0.61 -14.86
CA ALA A 135 4.92 -0.34 -15.55
C ALA A 135 4.88 0.86 -16.50
N GLN A 136 3.74 1.10 -17.17
CA GLN A 136 3.58 2.25 -18.05
C GLN A 136 3.39 3.55 -17.26
N VAL A 137 2.52 3.55 -16.24
CA VAL A 137 2.18 4.78 -15.51
C VAL A 137 3.29 5.22 -14.56
N MET A 138 4.04 4.27 -14.00
CA MET A 138 5.14 4.54 -13.07
C MET A 138 6.48 4.81 -13.76
N ARG A 139 6.55 4.80 -15.09
CA ARG A 139 7.81 4.98 -15.83
C ARG A 139 8.54 6.26 -15.41
N ALA A 140 7.83 7.39 -15.37
CA ALA A 140 8.40 8.68 -14.97
C ALA A 140 8.95 8.66 -13.53
N ALA A 141 8.25 8.03 -12.59
CA ALA A 141 8.70 7.90 -11.21
C ALA A 141 9.97 7.04 -11.09
N ARG A 142 10.05 5.94 -11.84
CA ARG A 142 11.21 5.03 -11.85
C ARG A 142 12.43 5.69 -12.47
N GLU A 143 12.26 6.38 -13.60
CA GLU A 143 13.32 7.17 -14.24
C GLU A 143 13.85 8.25 -13.30
N TYR A 144 12.95 8.97 -12.62
CA TYR A 144 13.33 9.97 -11.62
C TYR A 144 14.04 9.37 -10.41
N GLU A 145 13.61 8.21 -9.89
CA GLU A 145 14.31 7.53 -8.78
C GLU A 145 15.73 7.08 -9.18
N VAL A 146 15.94 6.68 -10.43
CA VAL A 146 17.28 6.38 -10.97
C VAL A 146 18.17 7.63 -11.01
N GLU A 147 17.62 8.77 -11.45
CA GLU A 147 18.33 10.07 -11.44
C GLU A 147 18.74 10.45 -10.01
N LEU A 148 17.79 10.43 -9.07
CA LEU A 148 18.05 10.71 -7.66
C LEU A 148 19.10 9.77 -7.05
N THR A 149 19.10 8.50 -7.44
CA THR A 149 20.09 7.54 -6.93
C THR A 149 21.50 7.88 -7.42
N ARG A 150 21.65 8.34 -8.67
CA ARG A 150 22.94 8.78 -9.19
C ARG A 150 23.45 10.01 -8.44
N ASP A 151 22.59 11.00 -8.24
CA ASP A 151 22.95 12.23 -7.51
C ASP A 151 23.31 11.92 -6.06
N HIS A 152 22.51 11.08 -5.38
CA HIS A 152 22.78 10.63 -4.03
C HIS A 152 24.14 9.95 -3.87
N ASN A 153 24.56 9.11 -4.83
CA ASN A 153 25.86 8.45 -4.78
C ASN A 153 27.02 9.47 -4.85
N LEU A 154 26.88 10.48 -5.71
CA LEU A 154 27.86 11.57 -5.83
C LEU A 154 27.90 12.42 -4.55
N GLU A 155 26.73 12.77 -4.02
CA GLU A 155 26.62 13.53 -2.77
C GLU A 155 27.15 12.76 -1.56
N THR A 156 26.95 11.44 -1.51
CA THR A 156 27.46 10.58 -0.43
C THR A 156 28.99 10.56 -0.42
N ALA A 157 29.63 10.48 -1.59
CA ALA A 157 31.09 10.57 -1.67
C ALA A 157 31.61 11.94 -1.19
N ARG A 158 30.91 13.03 -1.53
CA ARG A 158 31.25 14.38 -1.04
C ARG A 158 31.05 14.49 0.47
N HIS A 159 29.92 14.00 0.98
CA HIS A 159 29.59 13.97 2.40
C HIS A 159 30.64 13.22 3.22
N PHE A 160 31.08 12.05 2.74
CA PHE A 160 32.14 11.28 3.39
C PHE A 160 33.43 12.11 3.58
N ASN A 161 33.86 12.83 2.53
CA ASN A 161 35.04 13.70 2.61
C ASN A 161 34.83 14.88 3.57
N GLN A 162 33.66 15.52 3.54
CA GLN A 162 33.32 16.62 4.44
C GLN A 162 33.27 16.17 5.90
N VAL A 163 32.74 14.98 6.19
CA VAL A 163 32.71 14.39 7.52
C VAL A 163 34.12 14.04 7.98
N ALA A 164 34.97 13.50 7.11
CA ALA A 164 36.38 13.23 7.44
C ALA A 164 37.11 14.52 7.82
N GLU A 165 36.96 15.58 7.02
CA GLU A 165 37.53 16.89 7.31
C GLU A 165 37.00 17.48 8.64
N TRP A 166 35.68 17.45 8.84
CA TRP A 166 35.06 17.92 10.08
C TRP A 166 35.57 17.16 11.31
N ASN A 167 35.67 15.82 11.23
CA ASN A 167 36.23 14.99 12.30
C ASN A 167 37.68 15.37 12.61
N THR A 168 38.52 15.59 11.59
CA THR A 168 39.91 16.02 11.78
C THR A 168 39.99 17.35 12.52
N ARG A 169 39.20 18.36 12.10
CA ARG A 169 39.15 19.68 12.78
C ARG A 169 38.69 19.55 14.24
N CYS A 170 37.66 18.75 14.50
CA CYS A 170 37.17 18.46 15.85
C CYS A 170 38.23 17.79 16.73
N GLU A 171 38.99 16.83 16.19
CA GLU A 171 40.07 16.17 16.93
C GLU A 171 41.25 17.11 17.19
N GLU A 172 41.58 18.01 16.26
CA GLU A 172 42.60 19.04 16.46
C GLU A 172 42.21 20.05 17.56
N ALA A 173 40.95 20.49 17.58
CA ALA A 173 40.41 21.33 18.64
C ALA A 173 40.48 20.63 20.01
N LYS A 174 40.07 19.35 20.09
CA LYS A 174 40.18 18.54 21.31
C LYS A 174 41.63 18.38 21.78
N ARG A 175 42.57 18.13 20.86
CA ARG A 175 44.01 18.01 21.18
C ARG A 175 44.60 19.31 21.69
N SER A 176 44.22 20.45 21.09
CA SER A 176 44.70 21.77 21.50
C SER A 176 44.19 22.16 22.88
N SER A 177 42.91 21.92 23.16
CA SER A 177 42.30 22.25 24.46
C SER A 177 42.82 21.38 25.63
N LYS A 178 43.29 20.15 25.37
CA LYS A 178 43.96 19.32 26.40
C LYS A 178 45.16 20.03 27.04
N LYS A 179 45.88 20.88 26.30
CA LYS A 179 47.01 21.67 26.83
C LYS A 179 46.55 22.77 27.79
N ASN A 180 45.31 23.25 27.62
CA ASN A 180 44.70 24.30 28.44
C ASN A 180 43.65 23.74 29.42
N ARG A 181 43.77 22.47 29.83
CA ARG A 181 42.83 21.81 30.77
C ARG A 181 41.35 21.84 30.35
N GLY A 182 41.07 21.89 29.05
CA GLY A 182 39.69 21.93 28.54
C GLY A 182 39.13 23.35 28.31
N ASP A 183 39.89 24.39 28.65
CA ASP A 183 39.45 25.77 28.43
C ASP A 183 39.34 26.09 26.93
N GLY A 184 38.29 26.81 26.54
CA GLY A 184 38.00 27.22 25.16
C GLY A 184 37.50 26.13 24.18
N LEU A 185 37.35 24.86 24.59
CA LEU A 185 36.92 23.78 23.68
C LEU A 185 35.54 24.02 23.08
N ALA A 186 34.58 24.47 23.89
CA ALA A 186 33.21 24.70 23.44
C ALA A 186 33.15 25.75 22.33
N ALA A 187 33.85 26.88 22.51
CA ALA A 187 33.92 27.95 21.49
C ALA A 187 34.60 27.47 20.20
N ALA A 188 35.66 26.68 20.29
CA ALA A 188 36.33 26.11 19.11
C ALA A 188 35.44 25.11 18.35
N LEU A 189 34.64 24.30 19.04
CA LEU A 189 33.67 23.40 18.40
C LEU A 189 32.49 24.16 17.79
N GLU A 190 32.07 25.25 18.42
CA GLU A 190 31.03 26.14 17.89
C GLU A 190 31.50 26.85 16.61
N GLU A 191 32.76 27.28 16.55
CA GLU A 191 33.38 27.84 15.34
C GLU A 191 33.49 26.82 14.19
N ILE A 192 33.80 25.56 14.50
CA ILE A 192 33.82 24.47 13.50
C ILE A 192 32.40 24.18 12.98
N GLY A 193 31.39 24.34 13.81
CA GLY A 193 29.99 24.10 13.48
C GLY A 193 29.59 22.62 13.52
N PRO A 194 28.32 22.32 13.20
CA PRO A 194 27.77 20.97 13.26
C PRO A 194 28.38 20.06 12.18
N ALA A 195 28.27 18.74 12.42
CA ALA A 195 28.66 17.76 11.42
C ALA A 195 27.83 17.94 10.12
N PRO A 196 28.45 17.78 8.94
CA PRO A 196 27.74 17.83 7.67
C PRO A 196 26.54 16.86 7.65
N SER A 197 25.38 17.35 7.23
CA SER A 197 24.17 16.53 7.14
C SER A 197 24.28 15.48 6.04
N PRO A 198 23.82 14.24 6.27
CA PRO A 198 23.86 13.19 5.25
C PRO A 198 22.91 13.52 4.07
N PRO A 199 23.25 13.10 2.85
CA PRO A 199 22.37 13.23 1.69
C PRO A 199 21.06 12.48 1.90
N ARG A 200 19.97 13.01 1.32
CA ARG A 200 18.63 12.44 1.47
C ARG A 200 18.54 11.08 0.78
N THR A 201 17.87 10.13 1.42
CA THR A 201 17.61 8.81 0.82
C THR A 201 16.81 8.98 -0.48
N PRO A 202 17.29 8.48 -1.64
CA PRO A 202 16.71 8.75 -2.95
C PRO A 202 15.57 7.77 -3.24
N ARG A 203 14.53 7.76 -2.41
CA ARG A 203 13.35 6.90 -2.58
C ARG A 203 12.12 7.75 -2.86
N VAL A 204 11.42 7.39 -3.93
CA VAL A 204 10.14 7.95 -4.33
C VAL A 204 9.02 6.97 -3.99
N THR A 205 9.28 5.67 -4.18
CA THR A 205 8.29 4.62 -3.91
C THR A 205 8.81 3.49 -3.03
N VAL A 206 7.89 2.81 -2.36
CA VAL A 206 8.13 1.57 -1.60
C VAL A 206 7.04 0.55 -1.94
N ALA A 207 7.38 -0.74 -1.98
CA ALA A 207 6.43 -1.81 -2.31
C ALA A 207 6.13 -2.74 -1.12
N ASP A 208 7.14 -2.99 -0.28
CA ASP A 208 7.04 -3.72 0.98
C ASP A 208 7.40 -2.75 2.11
N PHE A 209 6.49 -2.61 3.07
CA PHE A 209 6.64 -1.60 4.10
C PHE A 209 5.93 -1.94 5.41
N THR A 210 6.51 -1.41 6.50
CA THR A 210 5.87 -1.29 7.82
C THR A 210 5.74 0.18 8.19
N ALA A 211 4.88 0.52 9.15
CA ALA A 211 4.78 1.89 9.64
C ALA A 211 6.13 2.41 10.16
N GLU A 212 6.90 1.56 10.83
CA GLU A 212 8.23 1.89 11.31
C GLU A 212 9.23 2.14 10.17
N GLY A 213 9.19 1.33 9.12
CA GLY A 213 10.05 1.47 7.95
C GLY A 213 9.75 2.76 7.19
N VAL A 214 8.47 3.07 6.96
CA VAL A 214 8.04 4.31 6.32
C VAL A 214 8.45 5.52 7.16
N ALA A 215 8.20 5.50 8.48
CA ALA A 215 8.60 6.61 9.35
C ALA A 215 10.12 6.89 9.28
N LYS A 216 10.95 5.84 9.33
CA LYS A 216 12.41 5.96 9.21
C LYS A 216 12.81 6.54 7.84
N LEU A 217 12.16 6.10 6.77
CA LEU A 217 12.44 6.57 5.42
C LEU A 217 12.02 8.04 5.21
N LEU A 218 10.89 8.47 5.77
CA LEU A 218 10.45 9.86 5.72
C LEU A 218 11.43 10.79 6.45
N LEU A 219 11.99 10.36 7.58
CA LEU A 219 12.98 11.14 8.36
C LEU A 219 14.30 11.38 7.61
N SER A 220 14.82 10.36 6.93
CA SER A 220 16.09 10.43 6.21
C SER A 220 15.95 10.75 4.72
N GLY A 221 14.73 10.73 4.20
CA GLY A 221 14.43 10.75 2.77
C GLY A 221 13.74 12.03 2.33
N ARG A 222 12.73 11.83 1.48
CA ARG A 222 11.99 12.91 0.82
C ARG A 222 10.65 13.11 1.52
N PRO A 223 10.12 14.35 1.55
CA PRO A 223 8.86 14.63 2.22
C PRO A 223 7.61 14.26 1.41
N SER A 224 7.79 13.81 0.17
CA SER A 224 6.74 13.25 -0.69
C SER A 224 7.21 11.88 -1.19
N MET A 225 6.43 10.84 -0.88
CA MET A 225 6.68 9.46 -1.32
C MET A 225 5.36 8.67 -1.45
N GLY A 226 5.43 7.43 -1.91
CA GLY A 226 4.25 6.57 -1.89
C GLY A 226 4.50 5.08 -1.82
N ALA A 227 3.49 4.35 -1.37
CA ALA A 227 3.45 2.90 -1.39
C ALA A 227 2.78 2.40 -2.67
N PHE A 228 3.52 1.73 -3.55
CA PHE A 228 3.02 1.25 -4.85
C PHE A 228 3.37 -0.23 -5.00
N THR A 229 2.35 -1.08 -5.08
CA THR A 229 2.53 -2.52 -5.30
C THR A 229 1.36 -3.10 -6.09
N ASP A 230 1.68 -3.95 -7.05
CA ASP A 230 0.72 -4.79 -7.78
C ASP A 230 0.38 -6.09 -7.03
N GLU A 231 1.02 -6.32 -5.88
CA GLU A 231 0.84 -7.47 -5.00
C GLU A 231 0.65 -7.00 -3.54
N ALA A 232 -0.58 -6.66 -3.19
CA ALA A 232 -0.94 -6.16 -1.87
C ALA A 232 -0.74 -7.20 -0.74
N ALA A 233 -0.49 -8.48 -1.06
CA ALA A 233 -0.10 -9.49 -0.08
C ALA A 233 1.18 -9.10 0.68
N LEU A 234 2.09 -8.33 0.07
CA LEU A 234 3.28 -7.80 0.75
C LEU A 234 2.93 -6.84 1.89
N VAL A 235 1.81 -6.13 1.76
CA VAL A 235 1.34 -5.17 2.75
C VAL A 235 0.44 -5.87 3.77
N PHE A 236 -0.63 -6.52 3.30
CA PHE A 236 -1.65 -7.14 4.17
C PHE A 236 -1.21 -8.47 4.80
N GLY A 237 -0.25 -9.18 4.19
CA GLY A 237 0.37 -10.38 4.74
C GLY A 237 1.75 -10.15 5.36
N GLY A 238 2.25 -8.90 5.33
CA GLY A 238 3.58 -8.54 5.83
C GLY A 238 3.66 -8.43 7.35
N HIS A 239 4.88 -8.24 7.84
CA HIS A 239 5.16 -8.11 9.29
C HIS A 239 4.43 -6.94 9.97
N GLY A 240 4.05 -5.91 9.21
CA GLY A 240 3.27 -4.77 9.70
C GLY A 240 1.79 -5.06 9.93
N MET A 241 1.27 -6.18 9.44
CA MET A 241 -0.15 -6.55 9.50
C MET A 241 -0.39 -7.86 10.28
N THR A 242 0.56 -8.27 11.11
CA THR A 242 0.28 -9.27 12.15
C THR A 242 -0.80 -8.76 13.10
N LYS A 243 -1.55 -9.66 13.76
CA LYS A 243 -2.64 -9.27 14.69
C LYS A 243 -2.21 -8.26 15.77
N GLU A 244 -0.94 -8.29 16.16
CA GLU A 244 -0.37 -7.42 17.19
C GLU A 244 0.12 -6.07 16.65
N ALA A 245 0.49 -6.00 15.37
CA ALA A 245 1.04 -4.82 14.72
C ALA A 245 -0.01 -4.03 13.92
N SER A 246 -1.03 -4.69 13.39
CA SER A 246 -2.02 -4.11 12.47
C SER A 246 -2.70 -2.86 13.03
N ALA A 247 -3.07 -2.86 14.32
CA ALA A 247 -3.67 -1.70 15.00
C ALA A 247 -2.76 -0.47 14.94
N ARG A 248 -1.49 -0.66 15.27
CA ARG A 248 -0.50 0.42 15.30
C ARG A 248 -0.18 0.90 13.90
N THR A 249 -0.01 -0.03 12.97
CA THR A 249 0.28 0.27 11.56
C THR A 249 -0.86 1.06 10.92
N ALA A 250 -2.10 0.58 11.05
CA ALA A 250 -3.29 1.27 10.54
C ALA A 250 -3.44 2.65 11.17
N GLY A 251 -3.31 2.78 12.50
CA GLY A 251 -3.39 4.06 13.18
C GLY A 251 -2.33 5.07 12.74
N ALA A 252 -1.08 4.62 12.55
CA ALA A 252 0.01 5.47 12.07
C ALA A 252 -0.24 5.97 10.64
N PHE A 253 -0.64 5.09 9.72
CA PHE A 253 -0.96 5.48 8.35
C PHE A 253 -2.19 6.39 8.30
N CYS A 254 -3.23 6.13 9.08
CA CYS A 254 -4.40 7.02 9.16
C CYS A 254 -4.00 8.45 9.57
N LYS A 255 -3.08 8.59 10.53
CA LYS A 255 -2.53 9.91 10.90
C LYS A 255 -1.73 10.56 9.79
N LEU A 256 -0.86 9.80 9.13
CA LEU A 256 -0.11 10.27 7.98
C LEU A 256 -1.04 10.75 6.84
N TRP A 257 -2.18 10.11 6.66
CA TRP A 257 -3.19 10.55 5.70
C TRP A 257 -3.95 11.81 6.13
N ASP A 258 -4.31 11.90 7.42
CA ASP A 258 -5.16 12.98 7.91
C ASP A 258 -4.45 14.33 7.97
N ASP A 259 -3.23 14.36 8.52
CA ASP A 259 -2.50 15.61 8.78
C ASP A 259 -1.00 15.55 8.40
N GLY A 260 -0.58 14.49 7.71
CA GLY A 260 0.80 14.33 7.26
C GLY A 260 1.80 14.13 8.41
N SER A 261 1.32 13.78 9.61
CA SER A 261 2.16 13.63 10.79
C SER A 261 2.37 12.16 11.20
N LEU A 262 3.55 11.92 11.77
CA LEU A 262 3.86 10.67 12.47
C LEU A 262 4.56 11.04 13.78
N ASP A 263 4.04 10.52 14.89
CA ASP A 263 4.59 10.72 16.23
C ASP A 263 5.15 9.39 16.74
N ARG A 264 6.45 9.37 17.01
CA ARG A 264 7.16 8.17 17.47
C ARG A 264 8.06 8.52 18.64
N VAL A 265 7.76 7.87 19.77
CA VAL A 265 8.65 7.84 20.93
C VAL A 265 9.11 6.40 21.14
N ARG A 266 10.43 6.18 21.07
CA ARG A 266 11.06 4.88 21.31
C ARG A 266 12.32 5.07 22.16
N ALA A 267 12.62 4.07 22.99
CA ALA A 267 13.79 4.10 23.86
C ALA A 267 15.11 4.18 23.08
N THR A 268 15.19 3.55 21.90
CA THR A 268 16.41 3.52 21.06
C THR A 268 16.53 4.72 20.13
N ASP A 269 15.41 5.25 19.64
CA ASP A 269 15.38 6.25 18.56
C ASP A 269 15.05 7.66 19.06
N GLY A 270 14.74 7.80 20.35
CA GLY A 270 14.31 9.06 20.96
C GLY A 270 12.84 9.41 20.65
N ALA A 271 12.52 10.70 20.82
CA ALA A 271 11.24 11.28 20.44
C ALA A 271 11.40 11.97 19.07
N GLN A 272 10.61 11.53 18.09
CA GLN A 272 10.64 12.03 16.73
C GLN A 272 9.22 12.37 16.30
N LYS A 273 9.02 13.58 15.81
CA LYS A 273 7.74 14.04 15.28
C LYS A 273 7.93 14.57 13.88
N LEU A 274 7.25 13.92 12.94
CA LEU A 274 7.21 14.27 11.53
C LEU A 274 5.98 15.13 11.27
N PHE A 275 6.11 16.15 10.43
CA PHE A 275 5.02 17.04 10.04
C PHE A 275 5.06 17.30 8.54
N PHE A 276 3.87 17.43 7.95
CA PHE A 276 3.70 17.82 6.54
C PHE A 276 4.43 16.89 5.56
N PHE A 277 4.35 15.58 5.82
CA PHE A 277 4.77 14.54 4.89
C PHE A 277 3.57 14.05 4.09
N PHE A 278 3.75 13.88 2.79
CA PHE A 278 2.69 13.44 1.90
C PHE A 278 2.95 12.02 1.39
N PHE A 279 1.91 11.19 1.50
CA PHE A 279 2.00 9.77 1.28
C PHE A 279 0.82 9.25 0.47
N SER A 280 1.10 8.91 -0.78
CA SER A 280 0.14 8.23 -1.67
C SER A 280 0.27 6.72 -1.54
N MET A 281 -0.82 6.00 -1.78
CA MET A 281 -0.86 4.56 -1.71
C MET A 281 -1.62 4.00 -2.90
N HIS A 282 -1.07 2.98 -3.55
CA HIS A 282 -1.69 2.25 -4.64
C HIS A 282 -1.40 0.77 -4.46
N LEU A 283 -2.42 0.06 -3.99
CA LEU A 283 -2.34 -1.36 -3.72
C LEU A 283 -3.23 -2.09 -4.70
N MET A 284 -2.70 -3.09 -5.39
CA MET A 284 -3.52 -4.04 -6.12
C MET A 284 -3.54 -5.38 -5.41
N ALA A 285 -4.73 -5.86 -5.07
CA ALA A 285 -4.92 -7.09 -4.32
C ALA A 285 -5.59 -8.16 -5.19
N GLN A 286 -5.18 -9.41 -4.99
CA GLN A 286 -5.97 -10.54 -5.44
C GLN A 286 -7.25 -10.67 -4.59
N PRO A 287 -8.35 -11.23 -5.12
CA PRO A 287 -9.62 -11.35 -4.40
C PRO A 287 -9.48 -11.95 -2.99
N VAL A 288 -8.72 -13.03 -2.84
CA VAL A 288 -8.52 -13.69 -1.53
C VAL A 288 -7.88 -12.77 -0.48
N ILE A 289 -6.94 -11.92 -0.90
CA ILE A 289 -6.28 -10.96 -0.01
C ILE A 289 -7.23 -9.82 0.33
N ALA A 290 -7.96 -9.32 -0.67
CA ALA A 290 -8.94 -8.25 -0.48
C ALA A 290 -10.09 -8.69 0.44
N GLU A 291 -10.65 -9.88 0.24
CA GLU A 291 -11.71 -10.45 1.09
C GLU A 291 -11.26 -10.55 2.55
N SER A 292 -10.03 -11.02 2.79
CA SER A 292 -9.45 -11.07 4.15
C SER A 292 -9.34 -9.67 4.76
N ALA A 293 -8.84 -8.69 3.99
CA ALA A 293 -8.72 -7.32 4.46
C ALA A 293 -10.08 -6.66 4.75
N PHE A 294 -11.09 -6.91 3.91
CA PHE A 294 -12.46 -6.39 4.08
C PHE A 294 -13.19 -7.05 5.25
N ALA A 295 -12.85 -8.30 5.58
CA ALA A 295 -13.38 -9.00 6.74
C ALA A 295 -12.68 -8.59 8.05
N ASP A 296 -11.53 -7.92 7.98
CA ASP A 296 -10.81 -7.45 9.16
C ASP A 296 -11.51 -6.23 9.77
N GLY A 297 -12.15 -6.45 10.94
CA GLY A 297 -12.83 -5.42 11.70
C GLY A 297 -11.91 -4.30 12.17
N LEU A 298 -10.60 -4.52 12.25
CA LEU A 298 -9.62 -3.48 12.59
C LEU A 298 -9.34 -2.59 11.39
N LEU A 299 -9.07 -3.14 10.21
CA LEU A 299 -8.82 -2.34 9.00
C LEU A 299 -10.07 -1.54 8.59
N THR A 300 -11.24 -2.13 8.80
CA THR A 300 -12.54 -1.47 8.59
C THR A 300 -12.82 -0.45 9.70
N GLY A 301 -12.65 -0.82 10.97
CA GLY A 301 -13.04 0.00 12.13
C GLY A 301 -12.07 1.12 12.51
N GLN A 302 -10.77 0.99 12.20
CA GLN A 302 -9.77 2.05 12.40
C GLN A 302 -9.74 3.06 11.24
N GLY A 303 -10.59 2.86 10.22
CA GLY A 303 -10.76 3.78 9.11
C GLY A 303 -9.64 3.75 8.07
N PHE A 304 -8.78 2.74 8.07
CA PHE A 304 -7.77 2.58 7.02
C PHE A 304 -8.46 2.40 5.66
N LEU A 305 -9.37 1.42 5.57
CA LEU A 305 -10.13 1.17 4.34
C LEU A 305 -11.06 2.33 3.96
N ALA A 306 -11.55 3.09 4.95
CA ALA A 306 -12.39 4.27 4.70
C ALA A 306 -11.65 5.42 4.00
N ARG A 307 -10.31 5.41 4.01
CA ARG A 307 -9.45 6.38 3.31
C ARG A 307 -9.06 5.91 1.91
N CYS A 308 -9.29 4.62 1.59
CA CYS A 308 -8.98 4.05 0.28
C CYS A 308 -10.14 4.24 -0.70
N LEU A 309 -9.82 4.66 -1.92
CA LEU A 309 -10.70 4.54 -3.08
C LEU A 309 -10.64 3.09 -3.58
N ILE A 310 -11.69 2.32 -3.32
CA ILE A 310 -11.74 0.89 -3.60
C ILE A 310 -12.43 0.62 -4.93
N SER A 311 -11.85 -0.23 -5.76
CA SER A 311 -12.46 -0.70 -7.01
C SER A 311 -12.31 -2.22 -7.17
N TRP A 312 -13.40 -2.90 -7.52
CA TRP A 312 -13.39 -4.33 -7.85
C TRP A 312 -14.06 -4.53 -9.22
N PRO A 313 -13.35 -4.29 -10.33
CA PRO A 313 -13.90 -4.46 -11.67
C PRO A 313 -14.14 -5.95 -12.02
N GLU A 314 -14.98 -6.17 -13.03
CA GLU A 314 -15.08 -7.47 -13.70
C GLU A 314 -13.76 -7.82 -14.40
N SER A 315 -13.40 -9.11 -14.34
CA SER A 315 -12.20 -9.66 -14.96
C SER A 315 -12.31 -9.56 -16.48
N THR A 316 -11.26 -9.06 -17.13
CA THR A 316 -11.17 -9.10 -18.60
C THR A 316 -10.36 -10.29 -19.10
N ALA A 317 -9.91 -11.20 -18.21
CA ALA A 317 -9.15 -12.38 -18.58
C ALA A 317 -9.96 -13.32 -19.49
N GLY A 318 -9.26 -13.98 -20.41
CA GLY A 318 -9.86 -15.00 -21.30
C GLY A 318 -10.60 -14.47 -22.53
N SER A 319 -10.88 -13.16 -22.63
CA SER A 319 -11.67 -12.55 -23.72
C SER A 319 -10.90 -11.49 -24.51
N ARG A 320 -9.58 -11.65 -24.68
CA ARG A 320 -8.68 -10.60 -25.19
C ARG A 320 -8.11 -10.92 -26.58
N PRO A 321 -8.57 -10.27 -27.67
CA PRO A 321 -7.89 -10.35 -28.96
C PRO A 321 -6.55 -9.60 -28.91
N LEU A 322 -5.55 -10.04 -29.68
CA LEU A 322 -4.26 -9.33 -29.80
C LEU A 322 -4.48 -7.94 -30.41
N VAL A 323 -3.95 -6.91 -29.75
CA VAL A 323 -3.91 -5.54 -30.27
C VAL A 323 -2.46 -5.22 -30.62
N ASP A 324 -2.16 -5.15 -31.92
CA ASP A 324 -0.82 -4.78 -32.42
C ASP A 324 -0.70 -3.25 -32.46
N THR A 325 -0.44 -2.67 -31.29
CA THR A 325 -0.24 -1.22 -31.14
C THR A 325 0.94 -0.95 -30.25
N ASP A 326 1.87 -0.15 -30.76
CA ASP A 326 3.04 0.29 -30.01
C ASP A 326 2.65 1.40 -29.02
N LEU A 327 2.53 1.02 -27.75
CA LEU A 327 2.23 1.95 -26.65
C LEU A 327 3.26 3.06 -26.51
N SER A 328 4.53 2.82 -26.88
CA SER A 328 5.59 3.84 -26.80
C SER A 328 5.34 5.01 -27.76
N ARG A 329 4.52 4.80 -28.79
CA ARG A 329 4.14 5.80 -29.79
C ARG A 329 2.77 6.42 -29.52
N CYS A 330 2.08 6.02 -28.44
CA CYS A 330 0.78 6.55 -28.10
C CYS A 330 0.87 8.00 -27.59
N PRO A 331 0.30 9.00 -28.30
CA PRO A 331 0.44 10.41 -27.90
C PRO A 331 -0.21 10.72 -26.56
N ARG A 332 -1.33 10.05 -26.24
CA ARG A 332 -2.09 10.26 -25.00
C ARG A 332 -1.29 9.81 -23.77
N LEU A 333 -0.66 8.63 -23.85
CA LEU A 333 0.19 8.10 -22.80
C LEU A 333 1.50 8.90 -22.67
N ASN A 334 2.11 9.27 -23.79
CA ASN A 334 3.35 10.06 -23.79
C ASN A 334 3.15 11.45 -23.18
N ARG A 335 2.03 12.14 -23.48
CA ARG A 335 1.69 13.43 -22.87
C ARG A 335 1.54 13.32 -21.35
N PHE A 336 0.88 12.25 -20.88
CA PHE A 336 0.75 11.96 -19.45
C PHE A 336 2.11 11.71 -18.78
N GLN A 337 2.93 10.83 -19.36
CA GLN A 337 4.25 10.50 -18.81
C GLN A 337 5.19 11.71 -18.79
N ALA A 338 5.18 12.53 -19.85
CA ALA A 338 5.93 13.78 -19.90
C ALA A 338 5.48 14.73 -18.78
N ARG A 339 4.18 14.88 -18.57
CA ARG A 339 3.68 15.74 -17.49
C ARG A 339 4.08 15.24 -16.11
N LEU A 340 4.03 13.93 -15.85
CA LEU A 340 4.52 13.39 -14.58
C LEU A 340 6.03 13.62 -14.40
N ALA A 341 6.80 13.43 -15.47
CA ALA A 341 8.24 13.65 -15.48
C ALA A 341 8.62 15.11 -15.20
N GLU A 342 7.82 16.08 -15.69
CA GLU A 342 7.95 17.49 -15.32
C GLU A 342 7.67 17.69 -13.83
N LEU A 343 6.51 17.24 -13.33
CA LEU A 343 6.10 17.41 -11.94
C LEU A 343 7.11 16.81 -10.95
N PHE A 344 7.65 15.62 -11.21
CA PHE A 344 8.66 15.01 -10.33
C PHE A 344 9.94 15.85 -10.20
N ARG A 345 10.28 16.64 -11.22
CA ARG A 345 11.48 17.49 -11.25
C ARG A 345 11.21 18.91 -10.78
N GLU A 346 9.96 19.26 -10.50
CA GLU A 346 9.64 20.55 -9.89
C GLU A 346 10.24 20.61 -8.47
N PRO A 347 10.88 21.74 -8.09
CA PRO A 347 11.36 21.94 -6.74
C PRO A 347 10.21 21.83 -5.73
N LEU A 348 10.42 21.01 -4.70
CA LEU A 348 9.44 20.85 -3.64
C LEU A 348 9.40 22.10 -2.74
N PRO A 349 8.21 22.65 -2.42
CA PRO A 349 8.04 23.78 -1.51
C PRO A 349 8.24 23.33 -0.05
N LEU A 350 9.47 23.41 0.44
CA LEU A 350 9.82 23.06 1.81
C LEU A 350 9.46 24.19 2.78
N ALA A 351 8.92 23.85 3.95
CA ALA A 351 8.47 24.79 4.97
C ALA A 351 9.63 25.59 5.62
N ASP A 352 10.70 24.89 5.98
CA ASP A 352 11.95 25.40 6.56
C ASP A 352 12.98 24.25 6.59
N ASP A 353 14.27 24.55 6.70
CA ASP A 353 15.37 23.57 6.81
C ASP A 353 15.26 22.72 8.09
N GLU A 354 14.63 23.25 9.15
CA GLU A 354 14.45 22.55 10.43
C GLU A 354 13.31 21.52 10.42
N ILE A 355 12.16 21.87 9.83
CA ILE A 355 10.93 21.05 9.91
C ILE A 355 10.90 19.98 8.81
N ARG A 356 11.68 20.15 7.72
CA ARG A 356 11.84 19.23 6.58
C ARG A 356 10.55 18.82 5.83
N GLY A 357 9.39 19.27 6.29
CA GLY A 357 8.07 19.03 5.69
C GLY A 357 7.71 20.00 4.56
N LEU A 358 6.58 19.74 3.90
CA LEU A 358 6.09 20.50 2.75
C LEU A 358 5.10 21.59 3.14
N GLN A 359 5.13 22.71 2.40
CA GLN A 359 4.13 23.78 2.47
C GLN A 359 3.74 24.18 1.04
N PRO A 360 2.99 23.33 0.33
CA PRO A 360 2.63 23.61 -1.04
C PRO A 360 1.61 24.75 -1.14
N PRO A 361 1.53 25.42 -2.30
CA PRO A 361 0.44 26.33 -2.59
C PRO A 361 -0.91 25.61 -2.52
N ARG A 362 -1.93 26.37 -2.12
CA ARG A 362 -3.31 25.89 -2.00
C ARG A 362 -4.09 26.23 -3.27
N LEU A 363 -4.69 25.21 -3.86
CA LEU A 363 -5.55 25.32 -5.02
C LEU A 363 -7.01 25.36 -4.57
N GLU A 364 -7.74 26.37 -5.02
CA GLU A 364 -9.18 26.44 -4.83
C GLU A 364 -9.87 25.65 -5.95
N LEU A 365 -10.95 24.94 -5.62
CA LEU A 365 -11.78 24.31 -6.63
C LEU A 365 -12.45 25.40 -7.48
N THR A 366 -12.15 25.41 -8.78
CA THR A 366 -12.92 26.21 -9.72
C THR A 366 -14.36 25.73 -9.72
N THR A 367 -15.31 26.63 -9.56
CA THR A 367 -16.73 26.30 -9.71
C THR A 367 -16.93 25.75 -11.13
N PRO A 368 -17.66 24.63 -11.32
CA PRO A 368 -17.97 24.15 -12.66
C PRO A 368 -18.67 25.28 -13.42
N ALA A 369 -18.10 25.66 -14.57
CA ALA A 369 -18.65 26.69 -15.45
C ALA A 369 -19.96 26.25 -16.11
#